data_AF-A0A9P4P8Y2-F1
#
_entry.id   AF-A0A9P4P8Y2-F1
#
_cell.length_a   1.000
_cell.length_b   1.000
_cell.length_c   1.000
_cell.angle_alpha   90.00
_cell.angle_beta   90.00
_cell.angle_gamma   90.00
#
_symmetry.space_group_name_H-M   'P 1'
#
loop_
_entity.id
_entity.type
_entity.pdbx_description
1 polymer ?
#
loop_
_entity_poly.entity_id
_entity_poly.type
_entity_poly.pdbx_seq_one_letter_code
_entity_poly.pdbx_strand_id
1 'polypeptide(L)'
;MGHRRDPFPFPILCAAKIGKKEPRDGDELTLEITEDLLDTEYNVFYERGTFATHFKARAMVARPLTHLTLRLTHEDWWNWSVDPTRPFSFQGQLYLEPAIGSSPNSLGLPKGVDYMELLAAKRRAGEDVGEHGGWGAIVGRLPDLKELKLVLETFDAKADRLEKIVECAKTWRFPIEDSSFELVWDGEVEDASWGIEPGELDRNYNKPMIIQEEEDDDDEDRFTDDERDSEDAYDSSDDESSSEDDEATYAPPLPPPPSWNRLVTRFEARVVRFARRKREQAAS
;
A
#
# COMPACT_ATOMS: atom_id res chain seq x y z
N MET A 1 16.13 -16.47 27.83
CA MET A 1 14.94 -15.60 27.98
C MET A 1 14.55 -15.15 26.58
N GLY A 2 13.49 -15.72 26.00
CA GLY A 2 13.05 -15.34 24.66
C GLY A 2 12.33 -13.99 24.72
N HIS A 3 12.75 -13.03 23.90
CA HIS A 3 12.00 -11.79 23.72
C HIS A 3 10.65 -12.15 23.10
N ARG A 4 9.58 -12.09 23.90
CA ARG A 4 8.21 -12.21 23.42
C ARG A 4 7.94 -10.98 22.56
N ARG A 5 8.15 -11.09 21.25
CA ARG A 5 7.80 -10.04 20.30
C ARG A 5 6.28 -9.93 20.30
N ASP A 6 5.77 -8.70 20.36
CA ASP A 6 4.33 -8.49 20.28
C ASP A 6 3.80 -9.06 18.95
N PRO A 7 2.65 -9.77 18.98
CA PRO A 7 2.17 -10.58 17.86
C PRO A 7 1.79 -9.74 16.62
N PHE A 8 1.64 -8.43 16.76
CA PHE A 8 1.26 -7.56 15.65
C PHE A 8 2.11 -6.28 15.62
N PRO A 9 2.49 -5.79 14.43
CA PRO A 9 3.25 -4.55 14.27
C PRO A 9 2.40 -3.29 14.49
N PHE A 10 1.08 -3.43 14.66
CA PHE A 10 0.19 -2.34 15.04
C PHE A 10 -0.24 -2.50 16.50
N PRO A 11 -0.38 -1.39 17.24
CA PRO A 11 -0.93 -1.42 18.59
C PRO A 11 -2.35 -1.97 18.50
N ILE A 12 -2.57 -3.20 18.97
CA ILE A 12 -3.93 -3.65 19.30
C ILE A 12 -4.37 -2.78 20.46
N LEU A 13 -5.22 -1.80 20.17
CA LEU A 13 -5.89 -1.00 21.18
C LEU A 13 -6.86 -1.93 21.91
N CYS A 14 -6.33 -2.61 22.93
CA CYS A 14 -7.12 -3.44 23.79
C CYS A 14 -8.14 -2.54 24.48
N ALA A 15 -9.42 -2.88 24.35
CA ALA A 15 -10.53 -2.15 24.96
C ALA A 15 -10.35 -1.85 26.45
N ALA A 16 -9.59 -2.69 27.16
CA ALA A 16 -9.20 -2.48 28.54
C ALA A 16 -8.49 -1.13 28.79
N LYS A 17 -7.78 -0.60 27.78
CA LYS A 17 -7.13 0.72 27.86
C LYS A 17 -8.12 1.89 27.72
N ILE A 18 -9.31 1.66 27.17
CA ILE A 18 -10.33 2.69 26.89
C ILE A 18 -11.38 2.78 28.04
N GLY A 19 -11.15 2.10 29.16
CA GLY A 19 -12.02 2.18 30.35
C GLY A 19 -13.40 1.50 30.23
N LYS A 20 -13.77 0.97 29.05
CA LYS A 20 -14.95 0.11 28.89
C LYS A 20 -14.55 -1.33 29.23
N LYS A 21 -15.15 -1.89 30.28
CA LYS A 21 -14.82 -3.23 30.78
C LYS A 21 -15.01 -4.33 29.73
N GLU A 22 -15.99 -4.22 28.84
CA GLU A 22 -16.30 -5.23 27.81
C GLU A 22 -17.09 -4.59 26.65
N PRO A 23 -16.45 -4.00 25.62
CA PRO A 23 -17.21 -3.50 24.47
C PRO A 23 -17.81 -4.67 23.67
N ARG A 24 -19.02 -4.45 23.16
CA ARG A 24 -19.75 -5.38 22.30
C ARG A 24 -19.60 -5.00 20.82
N ASP A 25 -19.87 -5.97 19.95
CA ASP A 25 -19.97 -5.71 18.51
C ASP A 25 -20.91 -4.53 18.24
N GLY A 26 -20.38 -3.51 17.56
CA GLY A 26 -21.13 -2.32 17.14
C GLY A 26 -21.07 -1.13 18.11
N ASP A 27 -20.50 -1.29 19.32
CA ASP A 27 -20.33 -0.20 20.27
C ASP A 27 -19.45 0.91 19.66
N GLU A 28 -19.88 2.16 19.73
CA GLU A 28 -19.02 3.29 19.35
C GLU A 28 -17.93 3.49 20.43
N LEU A 29 -16.68 3.58 19.97
CA LEU A 29 -15.48 3.84 20.74
C LEU A 29 -14.79 5.06 20.16
N THR A 30 -14.33 5.95 21.03
CA THR A 30 -13.40 7.01 20.66
C THR A 30 -12.00 6.50 20.98
N LEU A 31 -11.16 6.38 19.94
CA LEU A 31 -9.79 5.94 20.08
C LEU A 31 -8.89 7.18 20.16
N GLU A 32 -8.15 7.30 21.25
CA GLU A 32 -7.10 8.31 21.40
C GLU A 32 -5.85 7.82 20.69
N ILE A 33 -5.35 8.64 19.76
CA ILE A 33 -4.00 8.47 19.22
C ILE A 33 -3.07 9.11 20.26
N THR A 34 -2.52 8.29 21.16
CA THR A 34 -1.52 8.77 22.11
C THR A 34 -0.28 9.25 21.36
N GLU A 35 0.23 10.44 21.69
CA GLU A 35 1.44 11.05 21.09
C GLU A 35 2.65 10.10 21.09
N ASP A 36 2.71 9.14 22.01
CA ASP A 36 3.73 8.08 22.06
C ASP A 36 3.80 7.21 20.79
N LEU A 37 2.76 7.22 19.95
CA LEU A 37 2.75 6.51 18.66
C LEU A 37 3.45 7.29 17.53
N LEU A 38 3.72 8.59 17.73
CA LEU A 38 4.40 9.44 16.74
C LEU A 38 5.85 9.00 16.46
N ASP A 39 6.47 8.26 17.40
CA ASP A 39 7.86 7.82 17.29
C ASP A 39 8.02 6.38 16.76
N THR A 40 6.91 5.71 16.44
CA THR A 40 6.98 4.39 15.78
C THR A 40 6.99 4.58 14.27
N GLU A 41 8.04 4.08 13.60
CA GLU A 41 8.21 4.01 12.12
C GLU A 41 7.03 3.32 11.37
N TYR A 42 5.99 2.90 12.09
CA TYR A 42 4.86 2.09 11.62
C TYR A 42 3.52 2.82 11.71
N ASN A 43 3.49 4.16 11.69
CA ASN A 43 2.24 4.90 11.52
C ASN A 43 1.62 4.57 10.15
N VAL A 44 0.65 3.67 10.13
CA VAL A 44 -0.07 3.21 8.93
C VAL A 44 -0.99 4.30 8.36
N PHE A 45 -1.20 5.39 9.11
CA PHE A 45 -1.96 6.56 8.69
C PHE A 45 -1.00 7.67 8.27
N TYR A 46 -0.59 7.68 7.00
CA TYR A 46 0.22 8.76 6.44
C TYR A 46 -0.68 9.83 5.81
N GLU A 47 -0.73 11.00 6.44
CA GLU A 47 -0.43 12.29 5.81
C GLU A 47 -0.07 13.29 6.91
N ARG A 48 1.04 14.02 6.75
CA ARG A 48 1.73 14.78 7.80
C ARG A 48 1.03 16.11 8.17
N GLY A 49 -0.29 16.17 8.08
CA GLY A 49 -1.11 17.35 8.32
C GLY A 49 -2.30 17.02 9.22
N THR A 50 -2.37 17.69 10.36
CA THR A 50 -3.53 17.72 11.28
C THR A 50 -4.21 16.37 11.52
N PHE A 51 -3.53 15.45 12.21
CA PHE A 51 -4.20 14.24 12.68
C PHE A 51 -5.28 14.62 13.68
N ALA A 52 -6.52 14.20 13.42
CA ALA A 52 -7.53 14.16 14.46
C ALA A 52 -6.97 13.32 15.62
N THR A 53 -6.79 13.93 16.80
CA THR A 53 -6.28 13.27 18.02
C THR A 53 -7.20 12.15 18.50
N HIS A 54 -8.43 12.15 18.00
CA HIS A 54 -9.48 11.21 18.31
C HIS A 54 -10.18 10.80 17.02
N PHE A 55 -10.42 9.51 16.85
CA PHE A 55 -11.36 9.05 15.83
C PHE A 55 -12.39 8.11 16.43
N LYS A 56 -13.61 8.20 15.90
CA LYS A 56 -14.70 7.29 16.26
C LYS A 56 -14.58 6.02 15.45
N ALA A 57 -14.64 4.88 16.12
CA ALA A 57 -14.66 3.56 15.52
C ALA A 57 -15.76 2.72 16.17
N ARG A 58 -16.21 1.66 15.48
CA ARG A 58 -17.09 0.67 16.07
C ARG A 58 -16.27 -0.52 16.58
N ALA A 59 -16.52 -0.92 17.81
CA ALA A 59 -15.92 -2.11 18.39
C ALA A 59 -16.39 -3.36 17.65
N MET A 60 -15.48 -4.31 17.53
CA MET A 60 -15.80 -5.69 17.17
C MET A 60 -15.02 -6.62 18.09
N VAL A 61 -15.71 -7.60 18.66
CA VAL A 61 -15.13 -8.75 19.32
C VAL A 61 -14.22 -9.43 18.29
N ALA A 62 -12.95 -9.57 18.64
CA ALA A 62 -11.97 -10.22 17.79
C ALA A 62 -12.43 -11.66 17.49
N ARG A 63 -12.79 -11.91 16.23
CA ARG A 63 -13.09 -13.25 15.73
C ARG A 63 -11.83 -13.86 15.13
N PRO A 64 -11.67 -15.19 15.17
CA PRO A 64 -10.58 -15.87 14.48
C PRO A 64 -10.49 -15.43 13.01
N LEU A 65 -9.35 -14.85 12.61
CA LEU A 65 -9.11 -14.50 11.22
C LEU A 65 -8.76 -15.76 10.45
N THR A 66 -9.77 -16.35 9.82
CA THR A 66 -9.63 -17.64 9.12
C THR A 66 -9.31 -17.50 7.63
N HIS A 67 -9.61 -16.35 7.02
CA HIS A 67 -9.36 -16.09 5.61
C HIS A 67 -8.79 -14.67 5.48
N LEU A 68 -7.67 -14.54 4.78
CA LEU A 68 -7.05 -13.26 4.48
C LEU A 68 -6.92 -13.11 2.98
N THR A 69 -7.45 -12.03 2.41
CA THR A 69 -7.20 -11.66 1.02
C THR A 69 -6.31 -10.43 0.98
N LEU A 70 -5.15 -10.54 0.34
CA LEU A 70 -4.30 -9.41 0.00
C LEU A 70 -4.50 -9.10 -1.48
N ARG A 71 -4.95 -7.88 -1.78
CA ARG A 71 -5.15 -7.41 -3.14
C ARG A 71 -4.13 -6.33 -3.45
N LEU A 72 -3.31 -6.58 -4.46
CA LEU A 72 -2.40 -5.61 -5.04
C LEU A 72 -2.92 -5.28 -6.44
N THR A 73 -3.46 -4.08 -6.59
CA THR A 73 -3.90 -3.50 -7.85
C THR A 73 -2.71 -3.03 -8.68
N HIS A 74 -2.97 -2.64 -9.93
CA HIS A 74 -1.93 -2.13 -10.82
C HIS A 74 -1.20 -0.88 -10.27
N GLU A 75 -1.79 -0.10 -9.36
CA GLU A 75 -1.19 1.10 -8.74
C GLU A 75 -0.46 0.82 -7.41
N ASP A 76 -0.68 -0.34 -6.79
CA ASP A 76 -0.05 -0.70 -5.51
C ASP A 76 1.43 -1.09 -5.65
N TRP A 77 1.88 -1.37 -6.87
CA TRP A 77 3.27 -1.71 -7.15
C TRP A 77 4.14 -0.46 -7.10
N TRP A 78 5.20 -0.44 -6.30
CA TRP A 78 6.09 0.73 -6.18
C TRP A 78 6.60 1.34 -7.50
N ASN A 79 6.64 0.55 -8.58
CA ASN A 79 7.05 0.96 -9.92
C ASN A 79 5.92 0.88 -10.96
N TRP A 80 4.67 0.99 -10.50
CA TRP A 80 3.49 0.98 -11.35
C TRP A 80 3.59 2.00 -12.48
N SER A 81 4.16 3.18 -12.21
CA SER A 81 4.33 4.30 -13.15
C SER A 81 5.58 4.20 -14.06
N VAL A 82 6.43 3.19 -13.89
CA VAL A 82 7.63 3.01 -14.74
C VAL A 82 7.25 2.35 -16.06
N ASP A 83 7.59 3.01 -17.16
CA ASP A 83 7.32 2.56 -18.53
C ASP A 83 7.95 1.18 -18.81
N PRO A 84 7.15 0.16 -19.18
CA PRO A 84 7.65 -1.19 -19.38
C PRO A 84 8.57 -1.33 -20.59
N THR A 85 8.48 -0.41 -21.57
CA THR A 85 9.27 -0.43 -22.81
C THR A 85 10.67 0.13 -22.63
N ARG A 86 10.93 0.87 -21.54
CA ARG A 86 12.25 1.45 -21.27
C ARG A 86 13.24 0.33 -20.94
N PRO A 87 14.27 0.13 -21.78
CA PRO A 87 15.26 -0.89 -21.50
C PRO A 87 16.13 -0.43 -20.31
N PHE A 88 16.42 -1.35 -19.39
CA PHE A 88 17.46 -1.23 -18.35
C PHE A 88 17.19 -0.40 -17.09
N SER A 89 15.95 -0.01 -16.76
CA SER A 89 15.72 0.43 -15.38
C SER A 89 15.52 -0.81 -14.49
N PHE A 90 16.48 -1.12 -13.61
CA PHE A 90 16.26 -1.99 -12.44
C PHE A 90 15.02 -1.57 -11.64
N GLN A 91 14.59 -0.31 -11.82
CA GLN A 91 13.39 0.27 -11.27
C GLN A 91 12.08 -0.26 -11.89
N GLY A 92 12.09 -0.95 -13.03
CA GLY A 92 10.87 -1.39 -13.72
C GLY A 92 10.36 -2.77 -13.32
N GLN A 93 11.12 -3.55 -12.54
CA GLN A 93 10.76 -4.94 -12.27
C GLN A 93 9.70 -5.07 -11.17
N LEU A 94 8.57 -5.74 -11.47
CA LEU A 94 7.61 -6.14 -10.44
C LEU A 94 8.23 -7.28 -9.63
N TYR A 95 8.21 -7.18 -8.31
CA TYR A 95 8.59 -8.28 -7.44
C TYR A 95 7.78 -8.21 -6.14
N LEU A 96 7.49 -9.38 -5.58
CA LEU A 96 6.86 -9.55 -4.28
C LEU A 96 7.47 -10.81 -3.69
N GLU A 97 7.99 -10.73 -2.47
CA GLU A 97 8.59 -11.90 -1.82
C GLU A 97 8.34 -11.83 -0.31
N PRO A 98 7.72 -12.87 0.29
CA PRO A 98 7.36 -12.89 1.70
C PRO A 98 8.53 -12.83 2.67
N ALA A 99 9.76 -13.17 2.24
CA ALA A 99 10.97 -13.09 3.05
C ALA A 99 11.70 -11.73 2.99
N ILE A 100 11.25 -10.79 2.14
CA ILE A 100 11.87 -9.46 2.03
C ILE A 100 11.13 -8.49 2.98
N GLY A 101 11.77 -8.17 4.10
CA GLY A 101 11.37 -7.10 5.04
C GLY A 101 12.27 -5.86 4.93
N SER A 102 11.72 -4.69 5.28
CA SER A 102 12.32 -3.35 5.17
C SER A 102 13.79 -3.24 5.59
N SER A 103 14.72 -3.54 4.68
CA SER A 103 16.00 -2.84 4.52
C SER A 103 16.78 -3.44 3.34
N PRO A 104 16.73 -2.84 2.15
CA PRO A 104 17.58 -3.22 1.00
C PRO A 104 19.07 -2.85 1.19
N ASN A 105 19.50 -2.58 2.41
CA ASN A 105 20.88 -2.24 2.78
C ASN A 105 21.71 -3.46 3.21
N SER A 106 21.16 -4.67 3.14
CA SER A 106 21.92 -5.90 3.28
C SER A 106 22.93 -6.02 2.13
N LEU A 107 24.18 -5.72 2.45
CA LEU A 107 25.35 -5.58 1.58
C LEU A 107 25.47 -6.72 0.56
N GLY A 108 25.09 -6.46 -0.70
CA GLY A 108 25.50 -7.25 -1.86
C GLY A 108 24.55 -8.34 -2.37
N LEU A 109 23.33 -8.48 -1.83
CA LEU A 109 22.36 -9.41 -2.41
C LEU A 109 21.75 -8.84 -3.71
N PRO A 110 21.44 -9.69 -4.70
CA PRO A 110 20.61 -9.29 -5.85
C PRO A 110 19.35 -8.58 -5.35
N LYS A 111 18.89 -7.55 -6.07
CA LYS A 111 17.66 -6.81 -5.74
C LYS A 111 16.59 -7.14 -6.77
N GLY A 112 15.33 -7.16 -6.34
CA GLY A 112 14.19 -7.34 -7.23
C GLY A 112 13.96 -8.79 -7.66
N VAL A 113 13.67 -8.99 -8.95
CA VAL A 113 13.20 -10.27 -9.49
C VAL A 113 14.25 -11.37 -9.37
N ASP A 114 15.53 -11.06 -9.63
CA ASP A 114 16.61 -12.05 -9.59
C ASP A 114 16.74 -12.70 -8.20
N TYR A 115 16.49 -11.92 -7.14
CA TYR A 115 16.53 -12.44 -5.77
C TYR A 115 15.32 -13.31 -5.44
N MET A 116 14.13 -12.89 -5.87
CA MET A 116 12.91 -13.67 -5.74
C MET A 116 13.04 -15.02 -6.47
N GLU A 117 13.55 -15.01 -7.71
CA GLU A 117 13.80 -16.22 -8.51
C GLU A 117 14.85 -17.13 -7.85
N LEU A 118 15.93 -16.54 -7.30
CA LEU A 118 16.94 -17.28 -6.54
C LEU A 118 16.33 -17.99 -5.30
N LEU A 119 15.52 -17.29 -4.51
CA LEU A 119 14.86 -17.89 -3.34
C LEU A 119 13.87 -18.98 -3.75
N ALA A 120 13.11 -18.77 -4.83
CA ALA A 120 12.23 -19.79 -5.38
C ALA A 120 13.01 -21.04 -5.83
N ALA A 121 14.16 -20.87 -6.50
CA ALA A 121 15.02 -21.97 -6.91
C ALA A 121 15.55 -22.77 -5.70
N LYS A 122 16.00 -22.10 -4.65
CA LYS A 122 16.44 -22.73 -3.40
C LYS A 122 15.32 -23.55 -2.74
N ARG A 123 14.11 -22.99 -2.64
CA ARG A 123 12.94 -23.71 -2.10
C ARG A 123 12.61 -24.97 -2.92
N ARG A 124 12.66 -24.88 -4.25
CA ARG A 124 12.46 -26.04 -5.14
C ARG A 124 13.53 -27.12 -4.96
N ALA A 125 14.75 -26.73 -4.61
CA ALA A 125 15.83 -27.65 -4.25
C ALA A 125 15.69 -28.26 -2.85
N GLY A 126 14.67 -27.88 -2.08
CA GLY A 126 14.46 -28.31 -0.70
C GLY A 126 15.37 -27.60 0.30
N GLU A 127 16.05 -26.53 -0.10
CA GLU A 127 16.83 -25.70 0.83
C GLU A 127 15.91 -24.87 1.73
N ASP A 128 16.23 -24.84 3.02
CA ASP A 128 15.61 -23.89 3.94
C ASP A 128 16.16 -22.48 3.66
N VAL A 129 15.29 -21.61 3.15
CA VAL A 129 15.64 -20.20 2.86
C VAL A 129 15.56 -19.30 4.08
N GLY A 130 15.35 -19.88 5.27
CA GLY A 130 15.20 -19.17 6.53
C GLY A 130 13.76 -18.73 6.78
N GLU A 131 13.51 -18.29 8.02
CA GLU A 131 12.21 -17.73 8.41
C GLU A 131 11.87 -16.52 7.52
N HIS A 132 10.59 -16.39 7.17
CA HIS A 132 10.10 -15.28 6.36
C HIS A 132 10.31 -13.96 7.09
N GLY A 133 11.36 -13.21 6.76
CA GLY A 133 11.49 -11.81 7.16
C GLY A 133 10.42 -10.96 6.47
N GLY A 134 9.84 -9.97 7.14
CA GLY A 134 8.87 -9.06 6.51
C GLY A 134 7.42 -9.53 6.57
N TRP A 135 6.66 -9.40 5.47
CA TRP A 135 5.21 -9.61 5.51
C TRP A 135 4.80 -11.08 5.64
N GLY A 136 5.64 -12.02 5.20
CA GLY A 136 5.37 -13.45 5.37
C GLY A 136 5.33 -13.88 6.84
N ALA A 137 6.18 -13.31 7.70
CA ALA A 137 6.09 -13.54 9.15
C ALA A 137 4.79 -13.01 9.75
N ILE A 138 4.25 -11.90 9.25
CA ILE A 138 2.96 -11.38 9.72
C ILE A 138 1.84 -12.40 9.42
N VAL A 139 1.86 -13.01 8.25
CA VAL A 139 0.91 -14.09 7.90
C VAL A 139 1.07 -15.29 8.84
N GLY A 140 2.31 -15.69 9.14
CA GLY A 140 2.62 -16.80 10.05
C GLY A 140 2.11 -16.59 11.48
N ARG A 141 1.96 -15.33 11.92
CA ARG A 141 1.44 -14.95 13.24
C ARG A 141 -0.08 -15.03 13.38
N LEU A 142 -0.80 -15.46 12.34
CA LEU A 142 -2.25 -15.63 12.35
C LEU A 142 -2.63 -17.09 12.65
N PRO A 143 -2.82 -17.50 13.92
CA PRO A 143 -2.89 -18.92 14.31
C PRO A 143 -4.11 -19.66 13.74
N ASP A 144 -5.19 -18.93 13.53
CA ASP A 144 -6.46 -19.46 13.02
C ASP A 144 -6.59 -19.37 11.50
N LEU A 145 -5.59 -18.82 10.81
CA LEU A 145 -5.63 -18.64 9.37
C LEU A 145 -5.70 -20.00 8.68
N LYS A 146 -6.68 -20.16 7.81
CA LYS A 146 -6.94 -21.36 7.00
C LYS A 146 -6.64 -21.13 5.53
N GLU A 147 -6.82 -19.90 5.07
CA GLU A 147 -6.62 -19.51 3.68
C GLU A 147 -5.95 -18.13 3.60
N LEU A 148 -4.93 -18.03 2.75
CA LEU A 148 -4.41 -16.77 2.24
C LEU A 148 -4.67 -16.71 0.73
N LYS A 149 -5.34 -15.66 0.28
CA LYS A 149 -5.61 -15.38 -1.13
C LYS A 149 -4.82 -14.15 -1.55
N LEU A 150 -3.97 -14.28 -2.56
CA LEU A 150 -3.27 -13.16 -3.18
C LEU A 150 -3.94 -12.84 -4.50
N VAL A 151 -4.43 -11.61 -4.66
CA VAL A 151 -4.96 -11.08 -5.91
C VAL A 151 -3.96 -10.08 -6.44
N LEU A 152 -3.24 -10.45 -7.49
CA LEU A 152 -2.13 -9.70 -8.05
C LEU A 152 -2.53 -9.19 -9.42
N GLU A 153 -2.71 -7.88 -9.56
CA GLU A 153 -3.13 -7.22 -10.80
C GLU A 153 -2.04 -6.29 -11.31
N THR A 154 -1.83 -6.27 -12.62
CA THR A 154 -0.93 -5.32 -13.26
C THR A 154 -1.42 -4.92 -14.65
N PHE A 155 -0.74 -3.95 -15.26
CA PHE A 155 -0.97 -3.57 -16.66
C PHE A 155 -0.62 -4.74 -17.59
N ASP A 156 -1.41 -4.98 -18.63
CA ASP A 156 -1.16 -6.05 -19.63
C ASP A 156 0.28 -6.01 -20.19
N ALA A 157 0.83 -4.80 -20.41
CA ALA A 157 2.21 -4.59 -20.84
C ALA A 157 3.29 -5.09 -19.83
N LYS A 158 2.90 -5.50 -18.62
CA LYS A 158 3.75 -6.07 -17.56
C LYS A 158 3.35 -7.52 -17.21
N ALA A 159 2.46 -8.17 -17.98
CA ALA A 159 1.94 -9.52 -17.70
C ALA A 159 3.05 -10.57 -17.50
N ASP A 160 4.09 -10.56 -18.35
CA ASP A 160 5.23 -11.48 -18.22
C ASP A 160 5.96 -11.36 -16.87
N ARG A 161 5.98 -10.15 -16.28
CA ARG A 161 6.59 -9.91 -14.98
C ARG A 161 5.70 -10.43 -13.85
N LEU A 162 4.38 -10.30 -14.00
CA LEU A 162 3.42 -10.87 -13.06
C LEU A 162 3.51 -12.41 -13.06
N GLU A 163 3.65 -13.04 -14.23
CA GLU A 163 3.81 -14.49 -14.35
C GLU A 163 5.02 -14.99 -13.55
N LYS A 164 6.15 -14.29 -13.61
CA LYS A 164 7.34 -14.63 -12.80
C LYS A 164 7.07 -14.59 -11.29
N ILE A 165 6.29 -13.62 -10.82
CA ILE A 165 5.89 -13.53 -9.41
C ILE A 165 5.02 -14.73 -9.06
N VAL A 166 4.05 -15.08 -9.90
CA VAL A 166 3.18 -16.25 -9.69
C VAL A 166 4.00 -17.54 -9.62
N GLU A 167 4.94 -17.74 -10.53
CA GLU A 167 5.84 -18.91 -10.53
C GLU A 167 6.71 -19.01 -9.27
N CYS A 168 7.14 -17.87 -8.73
CA CYS A 168 7.84 -17.83 -7.44
C CYS A 168 6.87 -18.07 -6.27
N ALA A 169 5.66 -17.53 -6.34
CA ALA A 169 4.63 -17.66 -5.31
C ALA A 169 4.20 -19.10 -5.06
N LYS A 170 4.18 -19.94 -6.11
CA LYS A 170 3.95 -21.38 -6.00
C LYS A 170 4.93 -22.09 -5.05
N THR A 171 6.10 -21.51 -4.81
CA THR A 171 7.12 -22.06 -3.89
C THR A 171 6.97 -21.58 -2.45
N TRP A 172 6.14 -20.56 -2.20
CA TRP A 172 6.00 -19.98 -0.87
C TRP A 172 5.27 -20.94 0.07
N ARG A 173 5.74 -20.93 1.31
CA ARG A 173 5.14 -21.64 2.43
C ARG A 173 5.02 -20.60 3.54
N PHE A 174 4.02 -20.70 4.40
CA PHE A 174 3.86 -19.77 5.52
C PHE A 174 3.69 -20.58 6.81
N PRO A 175 4.79 -20.86 7.51
CA PRO A 175 4.76 -21.50 8.82
C PRO A 175 3.84 -20.74 9.78
N ILE A 176 2.77 -21.39 10.28
CA ILE A 176 1.95 -20.83 11.36
C ILE A 176 2.66 -21.01 12.70
N GLU A 177 2.91 -19.92 13.41
CA GLU A 177 3.62 -19.90 14.70
C GLU A 177 2.91 -20.79 15.74
N ASP A 178 3.70 -21.39 16.62
CA ASP A 178 3.24 -22.27 17.71
C ASP A 178 2.31 -23.43 17.27
N SER A 179 2.42 -23.86 16.00
CA SER A 179 1.56 -24.91 15.45
C SER A 179 2.29 -25.87 14.51
N SER A 180 1.71 -27.05 14.31
CA SER A 180 2.15 -28.02 13.29
C SER A 180 1.57 -27.72 11.91
N PHE A 181 1.11 -26.50 11.64
CA PHE A 181 0.48 -26.13 10.40
C PHE A 181 1.30 -25.09 9.63
N GLU A 182 1.03 -25.02 8.33
CA GLU A 182 1.55 -24.02 7.41
C GLU A 182 0.52 -23.75 6.32
N LEU A 183 0.59 -22.58 5.68
CA LEU A 183 -0.12 -22.34 4.42
C LEU A 183 0.80 -22.68 3.26
N VAL A 184 0.31 -23.45 2.31
CA VAL A 184 1.04 -23.81 1.09
C VAL A 184 0.14 -23.58 -0.12
N TRP A 185 0.74 -23.31 -1.26
CA TRP A 185 0.00 -23.17 -2.52
C TRP A 185 -0.93 -24.38 -2.73
N ASP A 186 -2.19 -24.10 -3.06
CA ASP A 186 -3.23 -25.13 -3.16
C ASP A 186 -3.20 -25.94 -4.47
N GLY A 187 -2.38 -25.54 -5.43
CA GLY A 187 -2.24 -26.18 -6.74
C GLY A 187 -2.96 -25.44 -7.87
N GLU A 188 -3.69 -24.37 -7.58
CA GLU A 188 -4.47 -23.62 -8.57
C GLU A 188 -4.00 -22.17 -8.71
N VAL A 189 -4.16 -21.63 -9.91
CA VAL A 189 -4.00 -20.21 -10.23
C VAL A 189 -5.22 -19.82 -11.05
N GLU A 190 -5.91 -18.75 -10.65
CA GLU A 190 -7.01 -18.21 -11.46
C GLU A 190 -6.50 -17.02 -12.27
N ASP A 191 -6.66 -17.10 -13.59
CA ASP A 191 -6.35 -16.04 -14.52
C ASP A 191 -7.60 -15.18 -14.76
N ALA A 192 -7.44 -13.86 -14.70
CA ALA A 192 -8.48 -12.92 -15.07
C ALA A 192 -7.86 -11.75 -15.86
N SER A 193 -8.58 -11.24 -16.84
CA SER A 193 -8.20 -10.04 -17.56
C SER A 193 -9.41 -9.16 -17.79
N TRP A 194 -9.18 -7.85 -17.80
CA TRP A 194 -10.22 -6.86 -18.00
C TRP A 194 -9.66 -5.62 -18.69
N GLY A 195 -10.54 -4.79 -19.24
CA GLY A 195 -10.13 -3.55 -19.86
C GLY A 195 -11.15 -2.44 -19.72
N ILE A 196 -10.67 -1.21 -19.87
CA ILE A 196 -11.45 0.02 -19.84
C ILE A 196 -11.55 0.53 -21.27
N GLU A 197 -12.73 0.96 -21.72
CA GLU A 197 -12.84 1.58 -23.04
C GLU A 197 -12.02 2.89 -23.07
N PRO A 198 -11.26 3.21 -24.13
CA PRO A 198 -10.39 4.38 -24.20
C PRO A 198 -11.04 5.74 -23.87
N GLY A 199 -12.38 5.86 -23.95
CA GLY A 199 -13.13 7.07 -23.60
C GLY A 199 -13.70 7.11 -22.17
N GLU A 200 -13.55 6.04 -21.38
CA GLU A 200 -14.06 5.96 -20.00
C GLU A 200 -13.02 6.37 -18.95
N LEU A 201 -11.73 6.25 -19.27
CA LEU A 201 -10.63 6.68 -18.39
C LEU A 201 -10.75 8.17 -18.01
N ASP A 202 -11.08 9.04 -18.97
CA ASP A 202 -11.21 10.48 -18.73
C ASP A 202 -12.37 10.82 -17.78
N ARG A 203 -13.44 10.02 -17.76
CA ARG A 203 -14.62 10.29 -16.93
C ARG A 203 -14.43 9.91 -15.47
N ASN A 204 -13.61 8.88 -15.21
CA ASN A 204 -13.46 8.34 -13.87
C ASN A 204 -12.28 8.98 -13.10
N TYR A 205 -11.22 9.41 -13.81
CA TYR A 205 -10.02 9.96 -13.16
C TYR A 205 -9.98 11.49 -13.08
N ASN A 206 -10.70 12.20 -13.95
CA ASN A 206 -10.80 13.67 -13.91
C ASN A 206 -12.13 14.17 -13.37
N LYS A 207 -13.02 13.29 -12.88
CA LYS A 207 -14.06 13.78 -11.99
C LYS A 207 -13.29 14.22 -10.74
N PRO A 208 -13.18 15.53 -10.45
CA PRO A 208 -12.61 15.91 -9.19
C PRO A 208 -13.42 15.13 -8.16
N MET A 209 -12.78 14.57 -7.14
CA MET A 209 -13.48 14.46 -5.87
C MET A 209 -13.81 15.91 -5.50
N ILE A 210 -14.86 16.44 -6.10
CA ILE A 210 -15.69 17.45 -5.51
C ILE A 210 -16.23 16.68 -4.32
N ILE A 211 -15.42 16.67 -3.25
CA ILE A 211 -15.94 16.70 -1.91
C ILE A 211 -16.96 17.81 -2.05
N GLN A 212 -18.23 17.42 -2.16
CA GLN A 212 -19.29 18.35 -1.85
C GLN A 212 -18.93 18.69 -0.41
N GLU A 213 -18.20 19.79 -0.23
CA GLU A 213 -18.30 20.60 0.95
C GLU A 213 -19.81 20.83 1.01
N GLU A 214 -20.50 19.90 1.69
CA GLU A 214 -21.78 20.20 2.27
C GLU A 214 -21.46 21.47 3.02
N GLU A 215 -21.98 22.58 2.50
CA GLU A 215 -21.95 23.87 3.14
C GLU A 215 -22.55 23.63 4.51
N ASP A 216 -21.69 23.31 5.48
CA ASP A 216 -22.00 23.45 6.88
C ASP A 216 -22.32 24.94 6.99
N ASP A 217 -23.61 25.23 7.09
CA ASP A 217 -24.18 26.52 7.45
C ASP A 217 -23.61 26.91 8.83
N ASP A 218 -22.33 27.28 8.88
CA ASP A 218 -21.65 27.77 10.06
C ASP A 218 -22.07 29.23 10.23
N ASP A 219 -23.08 29.35 11.08
CA ASP A 219 -23.50 30.52 11.84
C ASP A 219 -22.41 31.61 11.89
N GLU A 220 -22.62 32.63 11.05
CA GLU A 220 -21.99 33.94 11.18
C GLU A 220 -22.26 34.49 12.57
N ASP A 221 -21.32 34.35 13.51
CA ASP A 221 -21.23 35.21 14.69
C ASP A 221 -19.96 34.89 15.50
N ARG A 222 -18.79 35.46 15.12
CA ARG A 222 -17.91 36.15 16.08
C ARG A 222 -16.52 36.57 15.60
N PHE A 223 -16.12 37.71 16.17
CA PHE A 223 -14.77 38.30 16.30
C PHE A 223 -14.31 39.10 15.08
N THR A 224 -14.79 40.33 14.93
CA THR A 224 -14.27 41.60 15.52
C THR A 224 -12.86 41.95 15.07
N ASP A 225 -12.81 42.96 14.20
CA ASP A 225 -11.94 44.14 14.27
C ASP A 225 -10.71 43.98 15.16
N ASP A 226 -9.57 43.71 14.53
CA ASP A 226 -8.34 44.33 14.98
C ASP A 226 -7.56 44.80 13.76
N GLU A 227 -7.80 46.08 13.46
CA GLU A 227 -7.06 46.91 12.54
C GLU A 227 -5.58 46.89 12.94
N ARG A 228 -4.72 46.39 12.05
CA ARG A 228 -3.30 46.75 12.08
C ARG A 228 -2.85 47.29 10.75
N ASP A 229 -2.92 48.61 10.71
CA ASP A 229 -2.04 49.51 9.98
C ASP A 229 -0.64 48.93 9.81
N SER A 230 -0.25 48.72 8.56
CA SER A 230 1.14 48.84 8.14
C SER A 230 1.17 49.58 6.81
N GLU A 231 1.06 50.91 6.93
CA GLU A 231 1.41 51.88 5.91
C GLU A 231 2.92 51.84 5.67
N ASP A 232 3.37 51.09 4.67
CA ASP A 232 4.70 51.29 4.09
C ASP A 232 4.53 51.69 2.62
N ALA A 233 4.60 53.02 2.44
CA ALA A 233 4.61 53.71 1.17
C ALA A 233 5.82 53.29 0.34
N TYR A 234 5.60 52.44 -0.66
CA TYR A 234 6.57 52.23 -1.73
C TYR A 234 6.41 53.35 -2.77
N ASP A 235 7.45 54.18 -2.80
CA ASP A 235 7.73 55.24 -3.77
C ASP A 235 7.80 54.63 -5.18
N SER A 236 6.78 54.91 -6.00
CA SER A 236 6.66 54.47 -7.39
C SER A 236 7.34 55.52 -8.27
N SER A 237 8.61 55.29 -8.60
CA SER A 237 9.26 56.06 -9.67
C SER A 237 8.80 55.53 -11.02
N ASP A 238 7.92 56.30 -11.66
CA ASP A 238 7.51 56.18 -13.05
C ASP A 238 8.74 56.24 -13.98
N ASP A 239 9.04 55.12 -14.63
CA ASP A 239 9.91 55.06 -15.81
C ASP A 239 9.10 54.44 -16.96
N GLU A 240 8.33 55.30 -17.63
CA GLU A 240 7.56 54.97 -18.83
C GLU A 240 8.51 54.81 -20.04
N SER A 241 9.26 53.71 -20.06
CA SER A 241 9.86 53.23 -21.29
C SER A 241 8.82 52.42 -22.05
N SER A 242 8.07 53.13 -22.89
CA SER A 242 7.21 52.58 -23.96
C SER A 242 8.06 51.81 -24.98
N SER A 243 8.47 50.59 -24.64
CA SER A 243 8.91 49.62 -25.64
C SER A 243 7.69 49.21 -26.43
N GLU A 244 7.72 49.47 -27.73
CA GLU A 244 6.74 48.94 -28.69
C GLU A 244 6.70 47.42 -28.50
N ASP A 245 5.65 46.96 -27.80
CA ASP A 245 5.37 45.56 -27.53
C ASP A 245 5.20 44.86 -28.88
N ASP A 246 6.27 44.24 -29.34
CA ASP A 246 6.19 43.08 -30.21
C ASP A 246 5.29 42.08 -29.46
N GLU A 247 4.00 42.09 -29.82
CA GLU A 247 2.96 41.16 -29.39
C GLU A 247 3.32 39.77 -29.94
N ALA A 248 4.43 39.23 -29.44
CA ALA A 248 4.86 37.88 -29.64
C ALA A 248 3.77 37.05 -29.02
N THR A 249 2.85 36.58 -29.88
CA THR A 249 1.70 35.77 -29.52
C THR A 249 2.22 34.64 -28.63
N TYR A 250 2.04 34.78 -27.32
CA TYR A 250 2.54 33.82 -26.36
C TYR A 250 1.71 32.56 -26.54
N ALA A 251 2.20 31.65 -27.38
CA ALA A 251 1.63 30.32 -27.48
C ALA A 251 1.96 29.64 -26.14
N PRO A 252 0.95 29.33 -25.30
CA PRO A 252 1.21 28.63 -24.06
C PRO A 252 1.93 27.31 -24.39
N PRO A 253 2.89 26.88 -23.55
CA PRO A 253 3.57 25.62 -23.77
C PRO A 253 2.54 24.49 -23.90
N LEU A 254 2.73 23.62 -24.88
CA LEU A 254 1.88 22.44 -25.04
C LEU A 254 1.87 21.63 -23.75
N PRO A 255 0.72 21.09 -23.33
CA PRO A 255 0.67 20.24 -22.15
C PRO A 255 1.62 19.04 -22.32
N PRO A 256 2.25 18.55 -21.24
CA PRO A 256 3.09 17.37 -21.32
C PRO A 256 2.26 16.19 -21.84
N PRO A 257 2.85 15.28 -22.64
CA PRO A 257 2.15 14.08 -23.06
C PRO A 257 1.70 13.27 -21.83
N PRO A 258 0.55 12.57 -21.91
CA PRO A 258 0.07 11.75 -20.81
C PRO A 258 1.10 10.67 -20.48
N SER A 259 1.21 10.34 -19.19
CA SER A 259 2.04 9.23 -18.74
C SER A 259 1.54 7.91 -19.32
N TRP A 260 2.45 7.00 -19.69
CA TRP A 260 2.11 5.75 -20.41
C TRP A 260 1.04 4.91 -19.69
N ASN A 261 1.04 4.89 -18.36
CA ASN A 261 0.07 4.16 -17.53
C ASN A 261 -1.36 4.68 -17.71
N ARG A 262 -1.55 5.97 -18.03
CA ARG A 262 -2.87 6.54 -18.36
C ARG A 262 -3.36 6.14 -19.75
N LEU A 263 -2.45 5.67 -20.60
CA LEU A 263 -2.78 5.19 -21.95
C LEU A 263 -3.12 3.69 -21.96
N VAL A 264 -2.86 2.96 -20.87
CA VAL A 264 -3.14 1.53 -20.80
C VAL A 264 -4.59 1.30 -20.42
N THR A 265 -5.27 0.54 -21.27
CA THR A 265 -6.68 0.17 -21.12
C THR A 265 -6.87 -1.30 -20.76
N ARG A 266 -5.81 -2.08 -20.61
CA ARG A 266 -5.87 -3.52 -20.37
C ARG A 266 -5.08 -3.93 -19.14
N PHE A 267 -5.68 -4.79 -18.35
CA PHE A 267 -5.17 -5.24 -17.07
C PHE A 267 -5.24 -6.76 -17.00
N GLU A 268 -4.22 -7.33 -16.38
CA GLU A 268 -4.07 -8.76 -16.14
C GLU A 268 -4.04 -8.97 -14.63
N ALA A 269 -4.80 -9.95 -14.15
CA ALA A 269 -4.86 -10.35 -12.77
C ALA A 269 -4.60 -11.86 -12.64
N ARG A 270 -3.88 -12.21 -11.57
CA ARG A 270 -3.60 -13.59 -11.16
C ARG A 270 -4.01 -13.76 -9.71
N VAL A 271 -4.73 -14.83 -9.44
CA VAL A 271 -5.15 -15.19 -8.09
C VAL A 271 -4.39 -16.43 -7.66
N VAL A 272 -3.59 -16.30 -6.61
CA VAL A 272 -2.84 -17.41 -6.00
C VAL A 272 -3.40 -17.68 -4.61
N ARG A 273 -3.72 -18.95 -4.33
CA ARG A 273 -4.32 -19.36 -3.06
C ARG A 273 -3.37 -20.26 -2.28
N PHE A 274 -3.35 -20.05 -0.98
CA PHE A 274 -2.58 -20.85 -0.04
C PHE A 274 -3.53 -21.43 1.00
N ALA A 275 -3.56 -22.75 1.08
CA ALA A 275 -4.42 -23.49 1.99
C ALA A 275 -3.61 -24.05 3.17
N ARG A 276 -4.23 -24.08 4.34
CA ARG A 276 -3.65 -24.67 5.55
C ARG A 276 -3.45 -26.18 5.39
N ARG A 277 -2.22 -26.62 5.62
CA ARG A 277 -1.82 -28.03 5.65
C ARG A 277 -1.06 -28.32 6.94
N LYS A 278 -1.13 -29.58 7.38
CA LYS A 278 -0.28 -30.07 8.47
C LYS A 278 1.12 -30.26 7.92
N ARG A 279 2.15 -29.75 8.60
CA ARG A 279 3.54 -29.96 8.22
C ARG A 279 3.85 -31.45 8.31
N GLU A 280 4.40 -32.00 7.24
CA GLU A 280 4.99 -33.33 7.30
C GLU A 280 6.19 -33.23 8.24
N GLN A 281 6.15 -33.98 9.35
CA GLN A 281 7.32 -34.09 10.20
C GLN A 281 8.39 -34.79 9.36
N ALA A 282 9.49 -34.10 9.06
CA ALA A 282 10.66 -34.73 8.49
C ALA A 282 10.96 -35.95 9.37
N ALA A 283 10.94 -37.14 8.77
CA ALA A 283 11.26 -38.38 9.48
C ALA A 283 12.68 -38.22 10.02
N SER A 284 12.78 -38.00 11.33
CA SER A 284 14.04 -37.82 12.04
C SER A 284 14.83 -39.11 12.14
#